data_AF-A0A7S0LC94-F1
#
_entry.id   AF-A0A7S0LC94-F1
#
_cell.length_a   1.000
_cell.length_b   1.000
_cell.length_c   1.000
_cell.angle_alpha   90.00
_cell.angle_beta   90.00
_cell.angle_gamma   90.00
#
_symmetry.space_group_name_H-M   'P 1'
#
loop_
_entity.id
_entity.type
_entity.pdbx_description
1 polymer ?
#
loop_
_entity_poly.entity_id
_entity_poly.type
_entity_poly.pdbx_seq_one_letter_code
_entity_poly.pdbx_strand_id
1 'polypeptide(L)'
;AGEKWKYVDQFGNKFSRSEGLAVASFDLFTSGIFSSDEALPHRVNSRGLRHVDLERFSRGFQISNTNKLAGLKGRFKLLQRLGEALAKFPQFFGPELHRPGNVLDYVLSKCDNNKHVSIKVLWTAIIEGLESIWPQQLSGIR
;
A
#
# COMPACT_ATOMS: atom_id res chain seq x y z
N ALA A 1 15.61 -2.48 -0.56
CA ALA A 1 16.22 -1.15 -0.57
C ALA A 1 17.71 -1.37 -0.82
N GLY A 2 18.33 -0.71 -1.80
CA GLY A 2 19.77 -0.88 -2.05
C GLY A 2 20.60 -0.52 -0.80
N GLU A 3 21.86 -0.92 -0.76
CA GLU A 3 22.68 -0.87 0.48
C GLU A 3 22.95 0.55 1.01
N LYS A 4 22.81 1.57 0.15
CA LYS A 4 23.14 2.96 0.48
C LYS A 4 22.01 3.73 1.15
N TRP A 5 20.76 3.28 1.00
CA TRP A 5 19.61 3.99 1.57
C TRP A 5 19.46 3.70 3.06
N LYS A 6 19.18 4.74 3.85
CA LYS A 6 18.94 4.66 5.30
C LYS A 6 17.70 5.49 5.65
N TYR A 7 16.97 5.02 6.66
CA TYR A 7 15.88 5.76 7.29
C TYR A 7 16.30 6.14 8.70
N VAL A 8 15.96 7.35 9.15
CA VAL A 8 16.20 7.80 10.52
C VAL A 8 14.85 8.12 11.16
N ASP A 9 14.49 7.42 12.24
CA ASP A 9 13.23 7.70 12.93
C ASP A 9 13.30 9.00 13.77
N GLN A 10 12.17 9.37 14.38
CA GLN A 10 12.06 10.54 15.25
C GLN A 10 12.96 10.49 16.50
N PHE A 11 13.46 9.31 16.88
CA PHE A 11 14.37 9.10 18.01
C PHE A 11 15.85 9.08 17.59
N GLY A 12 16.13 9.24 16.29
CA GLY A 12 17.48 9.23 15.72
C GLY A 12 18.03 7.83 15.41
N ASN A 13 17.22 6.78 15.57
CA ASN A 13 17.63 5.41 15.23
C ASN A 13 17.75 5.26 13.71
N LYS A 14 18.78 4.54 13.27
CA LYS A 14 19.09 4.37 11.84
C LYS A 14 18.73 2.96 11.39
N PHE A 15 17.83 2.87 10.42
CA PHE A 15 17.38 1.61 9.83
C PHE A 15 17.75 1.52 8.36
N SER A 16 17.85 0.31 7.82
CA SER A 16 18.14 0.09 6.40
C SER A 16 17.46 -1.19 5.89
N ARG A 17 17.62 -1.51 4.60
CA ARG A 17 17.07 -2.73 3.97
C ARG A 17 15.56 -2.88 4.22
N SER A 18 15.08 -4.07 4.57
CA SER A 18 13.67 -4.37 4.81
C SER A 18 13.11 -3.66 6.05
N GLU A 19 13.90 -3.59 7.12
CA GLU A 19 13.50 -2.95 8.38
C GLU A 19 13.27 -1.46 8.20
N GLY A 20 14.20 -0.75 7.56
CA GLY A 20 14.01 0.67 7.27
C GLY A 20 12.80 0.93 6.39
N LEU A 21 12.51 0.05 5.41
CA LEU A 21 11.30 0.16 4.61
C LEU A 21 10.03 -0.02 5.47
N ALA A 22 10.05 -0.93 6.44
CA ALA A 22 8.94 -1.16 7.35
C ALA A 22 8.68 0.08 8.22
N VAL A 23 9.71 0.62 8.86
CA VAL A 23 9.61 1.83 9.71
C VAL A 23 9.14 3.04 8.89
N ALA A 24 9.76 3.32 7.75
CA ALA A 24 9.35 4.43 6.88
C ALA A 24 7.91 4.28 6.38
N SER A 25 7.46 3.07 6.07
CA SER A 25 6.08 2.81 5.63
C SER A 25 5.08 2.99 6.77
N PHE A 26 5.46 2.61 7.98
CA PHE A 26 4.66 2.84 9.19
C PHE A 26 4.53 4.34 9.48
N ASP A 27 5.62 5.10 9.41
CA ASP A 27 5.60 6.55 9.63
C ASP A 27 4.80 7.29 8.55
N LEU A 28 4.86 6.83 7.30
CA LEU A 28 3.95 7.31 6.25
C LEU A 28 2.48 7.03 6.57
N PHE A 29 2.16 5.82 7.05
CA PHE A 29 0.79 5.47 7.43
C PHE A 29 0.28 6.33 8.59
N THR A 30 1.07 6.51 9.65
CA THR A 30 0.68 7.33 10.81
C THR A 30 0.58 8.82 10.46
N SER A 31 1.35 9.30 9.47
CA SER A 31 1.23 10.67 8.94
C SER A 31 -0.10 10.97 8.24
N GLY A 32 -0.89 9.93 7.93
CA GLY A 32 -2.18 10.06 7.26
C GLY A 32 -2.13 10.19 5.74
N ILE A 33 -0.96 10.08 5.12
CA ILE A 33 -0.78 10.28 3.67
C ILE A 33 -1.66 9.36 2.81
N PHE A 34 -2.05 8.19 3.32
CA PHE A 34 -2.86 7.21 2.58
C PHE A 34 -4.37 7.36 2.83
N SER A 35 -4.77 8.34 3.65
CA SER A 35 -6.16 8.70 3.90
C SER A 35 -6.59 9.84 2.99
N SER A 36 -7.89 9.87 2.71
CA SER A 36 -8.56 10.98 2.01
C SER A 36 -9.25 11.94 2.99
N ASP A 37 -8.97 11.80 4.28
CA ASP A 37 -9.66 12.50 5.37
C ASP A 37 -8.67 12.69 6.51
N GLU A 38 -8.34 13.95 6.78
CA GLU A 38 -7.37 14.34 7.80
C GLU A 38 -7.86 14.07 9.21
N ALA A 39 -9.18 13.98 9.43
CA ALA A 39 -9.75 13.60 10.73
C ALA A 39 -9.58 12.09 11.02
N LEU A 40 -9.32 11.29 9.99
CA LEU A 40 -9.11 9.84 10.08
C LEU A 40 -7.78 9.45 9.42
N PRO A 41 -6.62 9.86 9.99
CA PRO A 41 -5.32 9.70 9.34
C PRO A 41 -4.95 8.22 9.15
N HIS A 42 -5.31 7.36 10.09
CA HIS A 42 -4.96 5.93 10.06
C HIS A 42 -5.85 5.08 9.14
N ARG A 43 -6.55 5.70 8.18
CA ARG A 43 -7.45 5.03 7.24
C ARG A 43 -6.84 4.98 5.84
N VAL A 44 -6.38 3.82 5.41
CA VAL A 44 -5.99 3.60 4.00
C VAL A 44 -7.23 3.44 3.13
N ASN A 45 -7.35 4.23 2.07
CA ASN A 45 -8.40 4.06 1.07
C ASN A 45 -7.95 4.44 -0.34
N SER A 46 -8.72 4.01 -1.34
CA SER A 46 -8.42 4.20 -2.76
C SER A 46 -8.22 5.66 -3.16
N ARG A 47 -9.01 6.59 -2.61
CA ARG A 47 -8.86 8.03 -2.89
C ARG A 47 -7.55 8.54 -2.32
N GLY A 48 -7.26 8.28 -1.04
CA GLY A 48 -6.00 8.69 -0.40
C GLY A 48 -4.77 8.15 -1.13
N LEU A 49 -4.79 6.86 -1.48
CA LEU A 49 -3.71 6.21 -2.24
C LEU A 49 -3.46 6.85 -3.62
N ARG A 50 -4.51 7.19 -4.37
CA ARG A 50 -4.37 7.87 -5.68
C ARG A 50 -3.86 9.31 -5.55
N HIS A 51 -4.18 10.00 -4.46
CA HIS A 51 -3.72 11.38 -4.24
C HIS A 51 -2.29 11.50 -3.71
N VAL A 52 -1.63 10.38 -3.35
CA VAL A 52 -0.22 10.42 -2.95
C VAL A 52 0.63 10.82 -4.15
N ASP A 53 1.33 11.95 -4.08
CA ASP A 53 2.32 12.34 -5.08
C ASP A 53 3.71 11.75 -4.79
N LEU A 54 4.56 11.70 -5.82
CA LEU A 54 5.90 11.12 -5.71
C LEU A 54 6.80 11.94 -4.77
N GLU A 55 6.57 13.24 -4.64
CA GLU A 55 7.39 14.13 -3.82
C GLU A 55 7.17 13.85 -2.32
N ARG A 56 5.91 13.81 -1.87
CA ARG A 56 5.53 13.43 -0.50
C ARG A 56 5.98 12.02 -0.18
N PHE A 57 5.78 11.07 -1.11
CA PHE A 57 6.28 9.71 -0.94
C PHE A 57 7.81 9.68 -0.78
N SER A 58 8.54 10.44 -1.61
CA SER A 58 10.00 10.52 -1.54
C SER A 58 10.48 11.16 -0.23
N ARG A 59 9.80 12.20 0.25
CA ARG A 59 10.07 12.85 1.54
C ARG A 59 9.87 11.88 2.70
N GLY A 60 8.78 11.11 2.69
CA GLY A 60 8.53 10.08 3.72
C GLY A 60 9.60 9.00 3.77
N PHE A 61 10.18 8.63 2.63
CA PHE A 61 11.34 7.73 2.57
C PHE A 61 12.70 8.45 2.73
N GLN A 62 12.72 9.74 3.10
CA GLN A 62 13.91 10.57 3.29
C GLN A 62 14.87 10.57 2.09
N ILE A 63 14.31 10.51 0.88
CA ILE A 63 15.10 10.36 -0.34
C ILE A 63 15.72 11.70 -0.75
N SER A 64 17.00 11.66 -1.06
CA SER A 64 17.76 12.83 -1.52
C SER A 64 18.85 12.43 -2.52
N ASN A 65 19.63 13.40 -3.00
CA ASN A 65 20.80 13.16 -3.83
C ASN A 65 21.87 12.29 -3.14
N THR A 66 21.92 12.32 -1.80
CA THR A 66 22.87 11.55 -0.99
C THR A 66 22.25 10.30 -0.35
N ASN A 67 20.91 10.21 -0.28
CA ASN A 67 20.17 9.08 0.28
C ASN A 67 19.20 8.48 -0.74
N LYS A 68 19.70 7.68 -1.69
CA LYS A 68 18.92 7.17 -2.83
C LYS A 68 18.32 5.80 -2.55
N LEU A 69 16.99 5.67 -2.65
CA LEU A 69 16.30 4.38 -2.59
C LEU A 69 16.20 3.74 -3.99
N ALA A 70 16.86 2.59 -4.16
CA ALA A 70 16.74 1.79 -5.37
C ALA A 70 15.28 1.35 -5.60
N GLY A 71 14.77 1.53 -6.83
CA GLY A 71 13.41 1.15 -7.21
C GLY A 71 12.30 2.03 -6.61
N LEU A 72 12.59 3.28 -6.25
CA LEU A 72 11.60 4.28 -5.79
C LEU A 72 10.39 4.38 -6.72
N LYS A 73 10.61 4.67 -8.01
CA LYS A 73 9.53 4.85 -8.98
C LYS A 73 8.64 3.61 -9.10
N GLY A 74 9.23 2.42 -9.00
CA GLY A 74 8.48 1.15 -8.99
C GLY A 74 7.57 1.02 -7.78
N ARG A 75 8.09 1.31 -6.57
CA ARG A 75 7.31 1.29 -5.32
C ARG A 75 6.17 2.29 -5.34
N PHE A 76 6.45 3.51 -5.78
CA PHE A 76 5.41 4.54 -5.92
C PHE A 76 4.31 4.11 -6.91
N LYS A 77 4.69 3.53 -8.06
CA LYS A 77 3.72 3.00 -9.03
C LYS A 77 2.89 1.84 -8.47
N LEU A 78 3.47 0.95 -7.67
CA LEU A 78 2.72 -0.11 -6.99
C LEU A 78 1.64 0.47 -6.06
N LEU A 79 1.99 1.49 -5.27
CA LEU A 79 1.05 2.17 -4.38
C LEU A 79 -0.09 2.85 -5.17
N GLN A 80 0.24 3.53 -6.27
CA GLN A 80 -0.73 4.15 -7.16
C GLN A 80 -1.69 3.11 -7.77
N ARG A 81 -1.16 2.00 -8.29
CA ARG A 81 -1.99 0.91 -8.83
C ARG A 81 -2.86 0.24 -7.78
N LEU A 82 -2.41 0.16 -6.53
CA LEU A 82 -3.27 -0.29 -5.44
C LEU A 82 -4.48 0.63 -5.29
N GLY A 83 -4.28 1.95 -5.31
CA GLY A 83 -5.38 2.92 -5.31
C GLY A 83 -6.37 2.72 -6.46
N GLU A 84 -5.87 2.42 -7.67
CA GLU A 84 -6.71 2.12 -8.84
C GLU A 84 -7.46 0.79 -8.70
N ALA A 85 -6.77 -0.28 -8.30
CA ALA A 85 -7.35 -1.61 -8.14
C ALA A 85 -8.50 -1.61 -7.13
N LEU A 86 -8.33 -0.93 -6.00
CA LEU A 86 -9.38 -0.79 -5.00
C LEU A 86 -10.64 -0.10 -5.56
N ALA A 87 -10.48 0.94 -6.40
CA ALA A 87 -11.62 1.61 -7.01
C ALA A 87 -12.26 0.84 -8.16
N LYS A 88 -11.49 0.02 -8.88
CA LYS A 88 -11.99 -0.78 -9.97
C LYS A 88 -12.92 -1.90 -9.49
N PHE A 89 -12.71 -2.41 -8.27
CA PHE A 89 -13.42 -3.58 -7.75
C PHE A 89 -14.18 -3.29 -6.43
N PRO A 90 -15.18 -2.40 -6.45
CA PRO A 90 -15.95 -2.04 -5.25
C PRO A 90 -16.70 -3.23 -4.63
N GLN A 91 -16.99 -4.28 -5.41
CA GLN A 91 -17.59 -5.51 -4.88
C GLN A 91 -16.69 -6.23 -3.87
N PHE A 92 -15.36 -6.06 -3.97
CA PHE A 92 -14.41 -6.64 -3.02
C PHE A 92 -13.98 -5.64 -1.95
N PHE A 93 -13.89 -4.35 -2.30
CA PHE A 93 -13.28 -3.34 -1.44
C PHE A 93 -14.28 -2.34 -0.85
N GLY A 94 -15.58 -2.61 -0.94
CA GLY A 94 -16.66 -1.79 -0.37
C GLY A 94 -17.19 -0.72 -1.34
N PRO A 95 -18.43 -0.24 -1.17
CA PRO A 95 -19.11 0.58 -2.20
C PRO A 95 -18.79 2.08 -2.16
N GLU A 96 -18.62 2.69 -0.98
CA GLU A 96 -18.47 4.15 -0.86
C GLU A 96 -17.01 4.59 -0.84
N LEU A 97 -16.23 4.00 0.08
CA LEU A 97 -14.83 4.30 0.30
C LEU A 97 -14.04 3.00 0.21
N HIS A 98 -13.41 2.77 -0.94
CA HIS A 98 -12.80 1.47 -1.20
C HIS A 98 -11.53 1.27 -0.37
N ARG A 99 -11.55 0.34 0.60
CA ARG A 99 -10.41 0.08 1.50
C ARG A 99 -9.92 -1.36 1.31
N PRO A 100 -8.62 -1.62 1.45
CA PRO A 100 -8.11 -2.99 1.41
C PRO A 100 -8.81 -3.89 2.44
N GLY A 101 -9.08 -3.37 3.65
CA GLY A 101 -9.72 -4.12 4.73
C GLY A 101 -11.17 -4.55 4.46
N ASN A 102 -11.88 -3.88 3.55
CA ASN A 102 -13.25 -4.26 3.20
C ASN A 102 -13.32 -5.60 2.43
N VAL A 103 -12.18 -6.14 1.99
CA VAL A 103 -12.11 -7.51 1.48
C VAL A 103 -12.62 -8.53 2.49
N LEU A 104 -12.45 -8.26 3.79
CA LEU A 104 -12.96 -9.12 4.85
C LEU A 104 -14.50 -9.08 4.89
N ASP A 105 -15.11 -7.92 4.70
CA ASP A 105 -16.57 -7.78 4.64
C ASP A 105 -17.13 -8.58 3.46
N TYR A 106 -16.47 -8.53 2.29
CA TYR A 106 -16.81 -9.36 1.15
C TYR A 106 -16.71 -10.86 1.49
N VAL A 107 -15.59 -11.29 2.10
CA VAL A 107 -15.37 -12.70 2.47
C VAL A 107 -16.42 -13.18 3.48
N LEU A 108 -16.71 -12.39 4.50
CA LEU A 108 -17.73 -12.69 5.52
C LEU A 108 -19.15 -12.71 4.92
N SER A 109 -19.44 -11.92 3.90
CA SER A 109 -20.74 -11.98 3.20
C SER A 109 -20.98 -13.30 2.46
N LYS A 110 -19.93 -14.12 2.28
CA LYS A 110 -19.95 -15.40 1.57
C LYS A 110 -19.68 -16.60 2.47
N CYS A 111 -19.57 -16.41 3.79
CA CYS A 111 -19.34 -17.50 4.71
C CYS A 111 -20.64 -18.25 5.07
N ASP A 112 -20.50 -19.47 5.57
CA ASP A 112 -21.60 -20.20 6.20
C ASP A 112 -21.90 -19.66 7.61
N ASN A 113 -22.89 -20.25 8.29
CA ASN A 113 -23.28 -19.87 9.66
C ASN A 113 -22.16 -20.05 10.69
N ASN A 114 -21.13 -20.85 10.39
CA ASN A 114 -19.98 -21.12 11.24
C ASN A 114 -18.75 -20.27 10.85
N LYS A 115 -18.91 -19.30 9.94
CA LYS A 115 -17.84 -18.46 9.40
C LYS A 115 -16.78 -19.24 8.60
N HIS A 116 -17.13 -20.40 8.06
CA HIS A 116 -16.29 -21.05 7.06
C HIS A 116 -16.56 -20.44 5.69
N VAL A 117 -15.49 -20.25 4.93
CA VAL A 117 -15.55 -19.72 3.58
C VAL A 117 -14.73 -20.59 2.65
N SER A 118 -15.22 -20.78 1.42
CA SER A 118 -14.44 -21.48 0.40
C SER A 118 -13.17 -20.68 0.08
N ILE A 119 -12.04 -21.38 -0.04
CA ILE A 119 -10.80 -20.78 -0.53
C ILE A 119 -10.98 -20.08 -1.89
N LYS A 120 -11.94 -20.54 -2.70
CA LYS A 120 -12.27 -19.93 -4.00
C LYS A 120 -12.75 -18.47 -3.85
N VAL A 121 -13.49 -18.15 -2.79
CA VAL A 121 -13.97 -16.78 -2.54
C VAL A 121 -12.79 -15.86 -2.23
N LEU A 122 -11.89 -16.29 -1.35
CA LEU A 122 -10.69 -15.53 -1.00
C LEU A 122 -9.77 -15.37 -2.22
N TRP A 123 -9.56 -16.45 -2.97
CA TRP A 123 -8.78 -16.45 -4.19
C TRP A 123 -9.32 -15.46 -5.22
N THR A 124 -10.63 -15.50 -5.50
CA THR A 124 -11.30 -14.55 -6.41
C THR A 124 -11.07 -13.10 -5.97
N ALA A 125 -11.30 -12.77 -4.69
CA ALA A 125 -11.12 -11.40 -4.21
C ALA A 125 -9.67 -10.91 -4.31
N ILE A 126 -8.69 -11.77 -4.02
CA ILE A 126 -7.27 -11.41 -4.06
C ILE A 126 -6.78 -11.31 -5.51
N ILE A 127 -7.03 -12.34 -6.32
CA ILE A 127 -6.48 -12.40 -7.68
C ILE A 127 -7.19 -11.39 -8.57
N GLU A 128 -8.51 -11.44 -8.69
CA GLU A 128 -9.22 -10.49 -9.55
C GLU A 128 -9.12 -9.07 -9.02
N GLY A 129 -9.20 -8.90 -7.69
CA GLY A 129 -9.16 -7.58 -7.05
C GLY A 129 -7.79 -6.91 -7.08
N LEU A 130 -6.69 -7.66 -7.05
CA LEU A 130 -5.34 -7.10 -6.90
C LEU A 130 -4.36 -7.44 -8.03
N GLU A 131 -4.67 -8.31 -8.99
CA GLU A 131 -3.75 -8.67 -10.08
C GLU A 131 -3.12 -7.44 -10.76
N SER A 132 -3.94 -6.43 -11.04
CA SER A 132 -3.52 -5.21 -11.75
C SER A 132 -2.46 -4.38 -11.01
N ILE A 133 -2.21 -4.63 -9.73
CA ILE A 133 -1.20 -3.88 -8.97
C ILE A 133 0.21 -4.29 -9.39
N TRP A 134 0.41 -5.54 -9.82
CA TRP A 134 1.71 -6.05 -10.24
C TRP A 134 2.10 -5.60 -11.66
N PRO A 135 3.38 -5.25 -11.89
CA PRO A 135 3.84 -4.89 -13.22
C PRO A 135 3.85 -6.11 -14.14
N GLN A 136 3.30 -5.94 -15.34
CA GLN A 136 3.32 -6.96 -16.40
C GLN A 136 4.74 -7.27 -16.92
N GLN A 137 5.70 -6.36 -16.68
CA GLN A 137 7.10 -6.57 -16.97
C GLN A 137 7.90 -6.53 -15.67
N LEU A 138 8.68 -7.58 -15.42
CA LEU A 138 9.66 -7.59 -14.33
C LEU A 138 10.63 -6.43 -14.56
N SER A 139 10.68 -5.48 -13.63
CA SER A 139 11.72 -4.46 -13.64
C SER A 139 13.04 -5.18 -13.39
N GLY A 140 13.79 -5.47 -14.44
CA GLY A 140 15.14 -6.01 -14.37
C GLY A 140 16.02 -5.02 -13.62
N ILE A 141 16.14 -5.22 -12.31
CA ILE A 141 17.26 -4.69 -11.54
C ILE A 141 18.35 -5.76 -11.72
N ARG A 142 19.20 -5.58 -12.72
CA ARG A 142 20.54 -6.16 -12.72
C ARG A 142 21.45 -5.23 -11.94
#